data_AF-A0A9D7ERE9-F1
#
_entry.id   AF-A0A9D7ERE9-F1
#
_cell.length_a   1.000
_cell.length_b   1.000
_cell.length_c   1.000
_cell.angle_alpha   90.00
_cell.angle_beta   90.00
_cell.angle_gamma   90.00
#
_symmetry.space_group_name_H-M   'P 1'
#
loop_
_entity.id
_entity.type
_entity.pdbx_description
1 polymer ?
#
loop_
_entity_poly.entity_id
_entity_poly.type
_entity_poly.pdbx_seq_one_letter_code
_entity_poly.pdbx_strand_id
1 'polypeptide(L)' 'MEKKKILWLCSWYPSKMEPFNGDFIQRHARAAALFNDIHVIHVTYDYPDKEDNPSQELNNTGQLTEHIIYFKRRNRLRPN' A
#
# COMPACT_ATOMS: atom_id res chain seq x y z
N MET A 1 -8.02 -27.46 3.63
CA MET A 1 -6.65 -26.96 3.91
C MET A 1 -6.78 -25.64 4.64
N GLU A 2 -5.93 -25.41 5.63
CA GLU A 2 -5.88 -24.15 6.38
C GLU A 2 -5.27 -23.04 5.52
N LYS A 3 -5.86 -21.82 5.56
CA LYS A 3 -5.33 -20.65 4.85
C LYS A 3 -4.09 -20.12 5.56
N LYS A 4 -3.02 -19.84 4.82
CA LYS A 4 -1.80 -19.25 5.39
C LYS A 4 -2.01 -17.75 5.64
N LYS A 5 -1.35 -17.22 6.68
CA LYS A 5 -1.20 -15.78 6.91
C LYS A 5 0.06 -15.29 6.19
N ILE A 6 -0.09 -14.38 5.23
CA ILE A 6 1.02 -13.94 4.37
C ILE A 6 1.08 -12.40 4.36
N LEU A 7 2.26 -11.86 4.66
CA LEU A 7 2.54 -10.42 4.60
C LEU A 7 3.25 -10.09 3.29
N TRP A 8 2.73 -9.13 2.54
CA TRP A 8 3.32 -8.59 1.31
C TRP A 8 3.81 -7.16 1.58
N LEU A 9 5.11 -6.92 1.36
CA LEU A 9 5.72 -5.60 1.46
C LEU A 9 5.95 -5.07 0.05
N CYS A 10 5.10 -4.14 -0.39
CA CYS A 10 5.10 -3.65 -1.76
C CYS A 10 5.68 -2.25 -1.82
N SER A 11 6.83 -2.07 -2.45
CA SER A 11 7.36 -0.74 -2.80
C SER A 11 6.60 -0.12 -3.97
N TRP A 12 5.90 -0.94 -4.74
CA TRP A 12 5.14 -0.57 -5.93
C TRP A 12 3.71 -1.09 -5.78
N TYR A 13 2.74 -0.20 -5.59
CA TYR A 13 1.34 -0.57 -5.37
C TYR A 13 0.44 0.64 -5.64
N PRO A 14 -0.85 0.42 -6.00
CA PRO A 14 -1.79 1.51 -6.15
C PRO A 14 -1.91 2.35 -4.89
N SER A 15 -2.00 3.66 -5.07
CA SER A 15 -2.24 4.60 -4.00
C SER A 15 -3.18 5.71 -4.48
N LYS A 16 -3.66 6.55 -3.56
CA LYS A 16 -4.52 7.69 -3.90
C LYS A 16 -3.89 8.62 -4.96
N MET A 17 -2.57 8.79 -4.91
CA MET A 17 -1.83 9.65 -5.84
C MET A 17 -1.56 8.96 -7.18
N GLU A 18 -1.32 7.66 -7.15
CA GLU A 18 -0.93 6.88 -8.31
C GLU A 18 -1.81 5.62 -8.39
N PRO A 19 -3.08 5.75 -8.79
CA PRO A 19 -4.07 4.67 -8.66
C PRO A 19 -3.83 3.48 -9.60
N PHE A 20 -3.03 3.66 -10.65
CA PHE A 20 -2.70 2.61 -11.62
C PHE A 20 -1.27 2.08 -11.45
N ASN A 21 -0.46 2.68 -10.57
CA ASN A 21 0.94 2.31 -10.43
C ASN A 21 1.03 0.99 -9.67
N GLY A 22 1.56 -0.06 -10.32
CA GLY A 22 1.64 -1.39 -9.70
C GLY A 22 0.30 -2.11 -9.59
N ASP A 23 -0.70 -1.76 -10.42
CA ASP A 23 -2.04 -2.36 -10.38
C ASP A 23 -2.05 -3.89 -10.57
N PHE A 24 -1.09 -4.44 -11.32
CA PHE A 24 -0.90 -5.88 -11.47
C PHE A 24 -0.53 -6.56 -10.14
N ILE A 25 0.18 -5.88 -9.23
CA ILE A 25 0.50 -6.41 -7.89
C ILE A 25 -0.77 -6.48 -7.05
N GLN A 26 -1.62 -5.45 -7.11
CA GLN A 26 -2.94 -5.47 -6.46
C GLN A 26 -3.83 -6.58 -7.02
N ARG A 27 -3.89 -6.75 -8.35
CA ARG A 27 -4.64 -7.84 -8.98
C ARG A 27 -4.12 -9.21 -8.54
N HIS A 28 -2.79 -9.36 -8.42
CA HIS A 28 -2.20 -10.59 -7.93
C HIS A 28 -2.54 -10.83 -6.45
N ALA A 29 -2.46 -9.81 -5.59
CA ALA A 29 -2.86 -9.91 -4.19
C ALA A 29 -4.32 -10.37 -4.04
N ARG A 30 -5.23 -9.82 -4.87
CA ARG A 30 -6.65 -10.23 -4.93
C ARG A 30 -6.80 -11.70 -5.34
N ALA A 31 -6.06 -12.15 -6.36
CA ALA A 31 -6.10 -13.54 -6.80
C ALA A 31 -5.53 -14.50 -5.73
N ALA A 32 -4.42 -14.13 -5.08
CA ALA A 32 -3.80 -14.92 -4.02
C ALA A 32 -4.69 -15.02 -2.76
N ALA A 33 -5.46 -13.96 -2.47
CA ALA A 33 -6.39 -13.91 -1.35
C ALA A 33 -7.58 -14.88 -1.48
N LEU A 34 -7.87 -15.38 -2.69
CA LEU A 34 -8.86 -16.45 -2.86
C LEU A 34 -8.46 -17.71 -2.07
N PHE A 35 -7.15 -17.94 -1.91
CA PHE A 35 -6.60 -19.17 -1.32
C PHE A 35 -5.91 -18.96 0.04
N ASN A 36 -5.48 -17.74 0.37
CA ASN A 36 -4.74 -17.42 1.60
C ASN A 36 -5.23 -16.11 2.21
N ASP A 37 -4.83 -15.82 3.44
CA ASP A 37 -5.05 -14.51 4.06
C ASP A 37 -3.84 -13.62 3.77
N ILE A 38 -4.05 -12.59 2.96
CA ILE A 38 -3.00 -11.70 2.48
C ILE A 38 -3.14 -10.34 3.16
N HIS A 39 -2.05 -9.85 3.74
CA HIS A 39 -1.94 -8.50 4.25
C HIS A 39 -0.88 -7.76 3.43
N VAL A 40 -1.26 -6.70 2.72
CA VAL A 40 -0.35 -5.85 1.95
C VAL A 40 -0.02 -4.62 2.78
N ILE A 41 1.26 -4.29 2.89
CA ILE A 41 1.73 -2.99 3.37
C ILE A 41 2.42 -2.26 2.21
N HIS A 42 1.92 -1.07 1.91
CA HIS A 42 2.54 -0.15 0.95
C HIS A 42 2.81 1.19 1.64
N VAL A 43 4.04 1.69 1.57
CA VAL A 43 4.44 2.97 2.17
C VAL A 43 4.84 3.93 1.07
N THR A 44 4.16 5.06 0.96
CA THR A 44 4.38 6.06 -0.10
C THR A 44 4.26 7.49 0.41
N TYR A 45 4.68 8.48 -0.39
CA TYR A 45 4.54 9.88 -0.02
C TYR A 45 3.14 10.41 -0.33
N ASP A 46 2.61 11.29 0.52
CA ASP A 46 1.38 12.04 0.23
C ASP A 46 1.68 13.28 -0.63
N TYR A 47 0.76 13.66 -1.51
CA TYR A 47 0.82 14.90 -2.28
C TYR A 47 -0.59 15.53 -2.39
N PRO A 48 -0.76 16.85 -2.24
CA PRO A 48 0.17 17.83 -1.70
C PRO A 48 -0.07 18.01 -0.18
N ASP A 49 1.01 18.03 0.61
CA ASP A 49 1.05 18.65 1.94
C ASP A 49 -0.03 18.24 2.96
N LYS A 50 -0.04 16.96 3.35
CA LYS A 50 -0.67 16.59 4.63
C LYS A 50 0.29 16.75 5.82
N GLU A 51 -0.35 16.85 6.98
CA GLU A 51 0.22 17.01 8.33
C GLU A 51 1.49 16.17 8.56
N ASP A 52 2.31 16.58 9.53
CA ASP A 52 3.54 15.85 9.90
C ASP A 52 3.28 14.40 10.36
N ASN A 53 2.02 14.06 10.64
CA ASN A 53 1.61 12.71 11.03
C ASN A 53 1.35 11.82 9.80
N PRO A 54 1.88 10.58 9.78
CA PRO A 54 1.56 9.62 8.72
C PRO A 54 0.06 9.34 8.68
N SER A 55 -0.54 9.45 7.50
CA SER A 55 -1.93 9.04 7.29
C SER A 55 -1.99 7.62 6.73
N GLN A 56 -3.10 6.93 6.93
CA GLN A 56 -3.23 5.52 6.56
C GLN A 56 -4.57 5.25 5.89
N GLU A 57 -4.58 4.34 4.92
CA GLU A 57 -5.74 3.81 4.26
C GLU A 57 -5.75 2.29 4.47
N LEU A 58 -6.86 1.76 4.97
CA LEU A 58 -7.04 0.34 5.23
C LEU A 58 -8.26 -0.17 4.47
N ASN A 59 -8.04 -0.99 3.46
CA ASN A 59 -9.09 -1.60 2.66
C ASN A 59 -9.14 -3.11 2.94
N ASN A 60 -10.31 -3.62 3.31
CA ASN A 60 -10.52 -5.05 3.54
C ASN A 60 -11.49 -5.60 2.50
N THR A 61 -11.02 -6.54 1.67
CA THR A 61 -11.83 -7.21 0.65
C THR A 61 -11.64 -8.72 0.76
N GLY A 62 -12.63 -9.42 1.31
CA GLY A 62 -12.53 -10.87 1.52
C GLY A 62 -11.40 -11.22 2.48
N GLN A 63 -10.36 -11.90 1.98
CA GLN A 63 -9.17 -12.30 2.75
C GLN A 63 -7.93 -11.44 2.41
N LEU A 64 -8.15 -10.33 1.71
CA LEU A 64 -7.14 -9.33 1.42
C LEU A 64 -7.34 -8.12 2.34
N THR A 65 -6.28 -7.76 3.07
CA THR A 65 -6.15 -6.47 3.75
C THR A 65 -5.09 -5.66 3.02
N GLU A 66 -5.44 -4.46 2.57
CA GLU A 66 -4.52 -3.52 1.93
C GLU A 66 -4.31 -2.34 2.88
N HIS A 67 -3.09 -2.18 3.40
CA HIS A 67 -2.70 -1.12 4.32
C HIS A 67 -1.70 -0.19 3.62
N ILE A 68 -2.20 0.96 3.19
CA ILE A 68 -1.40 1.98 2.51
C ILE A 68 -1.09 3.09 3.50
N ILE A 69 0.20 3.37 3.71
CA ILE A 69 0.70 4.35 4.67
C ILE A 69 1.32 5.50 3.88
N TYR A 70 0.83 6.71 4.13
CA TYR A 70 1.29 7.93 3.51
C TYR A 70 2.14 8.74 4.48
N PHE A 71 3.34 9.15 4.05
CA PHE A 71 4.21 10.04 4.82
C PHE A 71 4.50 11.34 4.07
N LYS A 72 4.86 12.38 4.81
CA LYS A 72 5.22 13.67 4.22
C LYS A 72 6.47 13.54 3.37
N ARG A 73 6.40 14.00 2.11
CA ARG A 73 7.58 14.09 1.25
C ARG A 73 8.54 15.12 1.85
N ARG A 74 9.70 14.66 2.33
CA ARG A 74 10.76 15.58 2.78
C ARG A 74 11.34 16.27 1.54
N ASN A 75 11.10 17.58 1.40
CA ASN A 75 11.75 18.37 0.37
C ASN A 75 13.27 18.21 0.53
N ARG A 76 13.94 17.67 -0.49
CA ARG A 76 15.40 17.65 -0.53
C ARG A 76 15.85 19.11 -0.51
N LEU A 77 16.62 19.50 0.49
CA LEU A 77 17.32 20.78 0.50
C LEU A 77 18.11 20.86 -0.81
N ARG A 78 17.87 21.91 -1.60
CA ARG A 78 18.71 22.19 -2.76
C ARG A 78 20.12 22.46 -2.21
N PRO A 79 21.17 21.80 -2.69
CA PRO A 79 22.52 22.24 -2.39
C PRO A 79 22.66 23.67 -2.92
N ASN A 80 23.17 24.57 -2.08
CA ASN A 80 23.58 25.94 -2.46
C ASN A 80 24.67 25.90 -3.53
#